data_AF-A0A1V5JH21-F1
#
_entry.id   AF-A0A1V5JH21-F1
#
_cell.length_a   1.000
_cell.length_b   1.000
_cell.length_c   1.000
_cell.angle_alpha   90.00
_cell.angle_beta   90.00
_cell.angle_gamma   90.00
#
_symmetry.space_group_name_H-M   'P 1'
#
loop_
_entity.id
_entity.type
_entity.pdbx_description
1 polymer ?
#
loop_
_entity_poly.entity_id
_entity_poly.type
_entity_poly.pdbx_seq_one_letter_code
_entity_poly.pdbx_strand_id
1 'polypeptide(L)'
;MLLGPSGKNIYPEEIESVINNYKYVAESVVISEDDKLVGLIYPDHETLRKEGIGEDGLAALLDTIRKDVNNRLPDYMAVTKFRVHPEEFVKTPKKSIKRYLYMKD
;
A
#
# COMPACT_ATOMS: atom_id res chain seq x y z
N MET A 1 -2.53 -12.74 7.56
CA MET A 1 -1.15 -13.25 7.62
C MET A 1 -0.88 -13.96 6.30
N LEU A 2 0.23 -13.63 5.66
CA LEU A 2 0.71 -14.29 4.45
C LEU A 2 1.94 -15.13 4.81
N LEU A 3 2.13 -16.27 4.15
CA LEU A 3 3.36 -17.02 4.25
C LEU A 3 4.28 -16.57 3.11
N GLY A 4 5.38 -15.91 3.45
CA GLY A 4 6.36 -15.48 2.45
C GLY A 4 7.11 -16.67 1.85
N PRO A 5 7.76 -16.49 0.69
CA PRO A 5 8.51 -17.55 -0.01
C PRO A 5 9.64 -18.15 0.84
N SER A 6 10.14 -17.41 1.84
CA SER A 6 11.16 -17.87 2.79
C SER A 6 10.58 -18.63 4.00
N GLY A 7 9.28 -18.95 4.01
CA GLY A 7 8.59 -19.58 5.14
C GLY A 7 8.34 -18.65 6.35
N LYS A 8 8.55 -17.34 6.18
CA LYS A 8 8.32 -16.34 7.23
C LYS A 8 6.90 -15.79 7.18
N ASN A 9 6.32 -15.52 8.35
CA ASN A 9 5.04 -14.85 8.44
C ASN A 9 5.18 -13.38 8.06
N ILE A 10 4.33 -12.92 7.14
CA ILE A 10 4.20 -11.53 6.72
C ILE A 10 2.85 -11.03 7.23
N TYR A 11 2.85 -9.86 7.87
CA TYR A 11 1.66 -9.18 8.37
C TYR A 11 1.42 -7.92 7.54
N PRO A 12 0.54 -7.98 6.51
CA PRO A 12 0.24 -6.83 5.64
C PRO A 12 -0.07 -5.54 6.39
N GLU A 13 -0.82 -5.65 7.49
CA GLU A 13 -1.20 -4.52 8.36
C GLU A 13 -0.01 -3.75 8.93
N GLU A 14 1.12 -4.42 9.22
CA GLU A 14 2.34 -3.74 9.70
C GLU A 14 2.96 -2.88 8.59
N ILE A 15 2.99 -3.42 7.36
CA ILE A 15 3.50 -2.71 6.19
C ILE A 15 2.59 -1.53 5.86
N GLU A 16 1.27 -1.73 5.89
CA GLU A 16 0.27 -0.68 5.68
C GLU A 16 0.34 0.40 6.73
N SER A 17 0.59 0.06 7.99
CA SER A 17 0.81 1.06 9.04
C SER A 17 1.99 1.98 8.69
N VAL A 18 3.09 1.43 8.16
CA VAL A 18 4.22 2.25 7.68
C VAL A 18 3.81 3.10 6.48
N ILE A 19 3.11 2.53 5.50
CA ILE A 19 2.66 3.22 4.28
C ILE A 19 1.68 4.37 4.60
N ASN A 20 0.77 4.19 5.56
CA ASN A 20 -0.23 5.18 5.94
C ASN A 20 0.35 6.38 6.73
N ASN A 21 1.63 6.34 7.12
CA ASN A 21 2.31 7.48 7.75
C ASN A 21 2.78 8.53 6.71
N TYR A 22 2.69 8.25 5.42
CA TYR A 22 3.11 9.19 4.38
C TYR A 22 1.96 10.12 4.02
N LYS A 23 2.24 11.42 4.00
CA LYS A 23 1.28 12.51 3.75
C LYS A 23 0.40 12.33 2.49
N TYR A 24 0.92 11.66 1.47
CA TYR A 24 0.26 11.49 0.18
C TYR A 24 -0.60 10.23 0.10
N VAL A 25 -0.62 9.42 1.15
CA VAL A 25 -1.40 8.19 1.25
C VAL A 25 -2.59 8.46 2.16
N ALA A 26 -3.80 8.35 1.63
CA ALA A 26 -5.00 8.37 2.45
C ALA A 26 -5.26 6.99 3.06
N GLU A 27 -5.15 5.93 2.24
CA GLU A 27 -5.30 4.56 2.68
C GLU A 27 -4.42 3.61 1.88
N SER A 28 -4.09 2.45 2.45
CA SER A 28 -3.38 1.40 1.76
C SER A 28 -3.88 0.01 2.12
N VAL A 29 -3.76 -0.91 1.17
CA VAL A 29 -3.99 -2.35 1.35
C VAL A 29 -2.87 -3.10 0.65
N VAL A 30 -2.15 -3.93 1.39
CA VAL A 30 -1.11 -4.81 0.89
C VAL A 30 -1.70 -6.19 0.60
N ILE A 31 -1.49 -6.65 -0.62
CA ILE A 31 -1.94 -7.94 -1.13
C ILE A 31 -0.76 -8.79 -1.58
N SER A 32 -0.99 -10.09 -1.70
CA SER A 32 -0.08 -11.01 -2.39
C SER A 32 -0.57 -11.21 -3.82
N GLU A 33 0.29 -11.07 -4.81
CA GLU A 33 0.03 -11.41 -6.21
C GLU A 33 1.31 -12.06 -6.78
N ASP A 34 1.20 -13.26 -7.35
CA ASP A 34 2.34 -14.02 -7.89
C ASP A 34 3.51 -14.16 -6.89
N ASP A 35 3.20 -14.55 -5.64
CA ASP A 35 4.14 -14.65 -4.51
C ASP A 35 4.89 -13.34 -4.16
N LYS A 36 4.38 -12.20 -4.63
CA LYS A 36 4.96 -10.87 -4.39
C LYS A 36 3.99 -9.96 -3.67
N LEU A 37 4.52 -9.17 -2.75
CA LEU A 37 3.75 -8.14 -2.07
C LEU A 37 3.52 -6.94 -2.97
N VAL A 38 2.27 -6.48 -3.04
CA VAL A 38 1.83 -5.32 -3.81
C VAL A 38 1.03 -4.40 -2.90
N GLY A 39 1.38 -3.12 -2.86
CA GLY A 39 0.62 -2.10 -2.14
C GLY A 39 -0.41 -1.44 -3.06
N LEU A 40 -1.70 -1.60 -2.77
CA LEU A 40 -2.77 -0.80 -3.35
C LEU A 40 -2.87 0.48 -2.54
N ILE A 41 -2.73 1.63 -3.19
CA ILE A 41 -2.63 2.94 -2.54
C ILE A 41 -3.80 3.80 -2.99
N TYR A 42 -4.68 4.18 -2.08
CA TYR A 42 -5.63 5.25 -2.31
C TYR A 42 -4.96 6.57 -1.89
N PRO A 43 -4.64 7.47 -2.84
CA PRO A 43 -3.88 8.66 -2.55
C PRO A 43 -4.74 9.74 -1.88
N ASP A 44 -4.10 10.62 -1.10
CA ASP A 44 -4.73 11.85 -0.63
C ASP A 44 -4.80 12.88 -1.78
N HIS A 45 -5.91 12.84 -2.52
CA HIS A 45 -6.17 13.73 -3.64
C HIS A 45 -6.22 15.22 -3.23
N GLU A 46 -6.62 15.54 -2.00
CA GLU A 46 -6.62 16.94 -1.53
C GLU A 46 -5.19 17.45 -1.37
N THR A 47 -4.32 16.64 -0.76
CA THR A 47 -2.90 16.97 -0.60
C THR A 47 -2.20 17.09 -1.96
N LEU A 48 -2.40 16.10 -2.86
CA LEU A 48 -1.81 16.14 -4.20
C LEU A 48 -2.22 17.38 -4.98
N ARG A 49 -3.50 17.75 -4.92
CA ARG A 49 -4.02 18.97 -5.57
C ARG A 49 -3.43 20.24 -4.99
N LYS A 50 -3.28 20.33 -3.66
CA LYS A 50 -2.67 21.49 -2.98
C LYS A 50 -1.21 21.70 -3.39
N GLU A 51 -0.48 20.62 -3.66
CA GLU A 51 0.94 20.67 -4.06
C GLU A 51 1.16 20.65 -5.58
N GLY A 52 0.08 20.59 -6.38
CA GLY A 52 0.18 20.57 -7.83
C GLY A 52 0.78 19.28 -8.40
N ILE A 53 0.68 18.17 -7.68
CA ILE A 53 1.19 16.86 -8.10
C ILE A 53 0.13 16.17 -8.96
N GLY A 54 0.40 16.07 -10.27
CA GLY A 54 -0.42 15.33 -11.23
C GLY A 54 -0.13 13.83 -11.25
N GLU A 55 -0.84 13.08 -12.10
CA GLU A 55 -0.69 11.63 -12.24
C GLU A 55 0.73 11.19 -12.60
N ASP A 56 1.41 11.92 -13.49
CA ASP A 56 2.80 11.65 -13.88
C ASP A 56 3.77 11.76 -12.68
N GLY A 57 3.55 12.75 -11.81
CA GLY A 57 4.35 12.96 -10.60
C GLY A 57 4.03 11.95 -9.50
N LEU A 58 2.77 11.49 -9.43
CA LEU A 58 2.31 10.54 -8.43
C LEU A 58 3.03 9.19 -8.56
N ALA A 59 3.24 8.69 -9.78
CA ALA A 59 3.94 7.42 -9.98
C ALA A 59 5.39 7.46 -9.43
N ALA A 60 6.13 8.53 -9.72
CA ALA A 60 7.50 8.73 -9.23
C ALA A 60 7.55 8.92 -7.70
N LEU A 61 6.58 9.66 -7.16
CA LEU A 61 6.42 9.83 -5.72
C LEU A 61 6.16 8.50 -5.02
N LEU A 62 5.22 7.69 -5.52
CA LEU A 62 4.89 6.39 -4.94
C LEU A 62 6.06 5.40 -5.02
N ASP A 63 6.87 5.42 -6.09
CA ASP A 63 8.08 4.60 -6.14
C ASP A 63 9.13 5.06 -5.12
N THR A 64 9.24 6.37 -4.89
CA THR A 64 10.11 6.94 -3.85
C THR A 64 9.66 6.49 -2.46
N ILE A 65 8.35 6.59 -2.17
CA ILE A 65 7.77 6.11 -0.90
C ILE A 65 7.99 4.61 -0.74
N ARG A 66 7.74 3.80 -1.78
CA ARG A 66 7.94 2.35 -1.75
C ARG A 66 9.38 1.97 -1.37
N LYS A 67 10.37 2.64 -1.95
CA LYS A 67 11.78 2.42 -1.62
C LYS A 67 12.08 2.75 -0.15
N ASP A 68 11.57 3.88 0.33
CA ASP A 68 11.74 4.29 1.73
C ASP A 68 11.04 3.33 2.71
N VAL A 69 9.83 2.86 2.38
CA VAL A 69 9.10 1.82 3.13
C VAL A 69 9.93 0.53 3.20
N ASN A 70 10.47 0.06 2.08
CA ASN A 70 11.27 -1.16 2.05
C ASN A 70 12.59 -1.03 2.83
N ASN A 71 13.18 0.18 2.92
CA ASN A 71 14.37 0.41 3.74
C ASN A 71 14.08 0.37 5.26
N ARG A 72 12.81 0.51 5.66
CA ARG A 72 12.37 0.47 7.07
C ARG A 72 11.88 -0.91 7.51
N LEU A 73 11.65 -1.81 6.56
CA LEU A 73 11.09 -3.13 6.79
C LEU A 73 12.14 -4.22 6.54
N PRO A 74 12.02 -5.40 7.16
CA PRO A 74 12.82 -6.54 6.78
C PRO A 74 12.62 -6.92 5.30
N ASP A 75 13.67 -7.39 4.62
CA ASP A 75 13.65 -7.73 3.19
C ASP A 75 12.50 -8.66 2.77
N TYR A 76 12.11 -9.60 3.65
CA TYR A 76 11.04 -10.56 3.37
C TYR A 76 9.62 -9.93 3.42
N MET A 77 9.50 -8.69 3.90
CA MET A 77 8.27 -7.88 3.89
C MET A 77 8.29 -6.82 2.78
N ALA A 78 9.33 -6.81 1.93
CA ALA A 78 9.50 -5.77 0.92
C ALA A 78 8.36 -5.79 -0.11
N VAL A 79 7.78 -4.62 -0.36
CA VAL A 79 6.74 -4.43 -1.36
C VAL A 79 7.39 -4.24 -2.73
N THR A 80 6.97 -5.08 -3.69
CA THR A 80 7.55 -5.09 -5.04
C THR A 80 7.11 -3.86 -5.83
N LYS A 81 5.83 -3.49 -5.75
CA LYS A 81 5.25 -2.36 -6.49
C LYS A 81 4.09 -1.75 -5.73
N PHE A 82 3.91 -0.44 -5.89
CA PHE A 82 2.67 0.24 -5.52
C PHE A 82 1.80 0.43 -6.76
N ARG A 83 0.48 0.34 -6.58
CA ARG A 83 -0.52 0.65 -7.59
C ARG A 83 -1.48 1.66 -7.01
N VAL A 84 -1.83 2.66 -7.81
CA VAL A 84 -2.90 3.59 -7.46
C VAL A 84 -4.22 2.83 -7.48
N HIS A 85 -4.96 2.90 -6.38
CA HIS A 85 -6.36 2.52 -6.30
C HIS A 85 -7.18 3.82 -6.40
N PRO A 86 -8.04 3.98 -7.42
CA PRO A 86 -8.68 5.26 -7.72
C PRO A 86 -9.84 5.62 -6.77
N GLU A 87 -10.35 4.64 -6.02
CA GLU A 87 -11.50 4.81 -5.14
C GLU A 87 -11.12 4.51 -3.69
N GLU A 88 -11.87 5.07 -2.74
CA GLU A 88 -11.72 4.77 -1.32
C GLU A 88 -12.05 3.29 -1.07
N PHE A 89 -11.31 2.64 -0.17
CA PHE A 89 -11.57 1.23 0.10
C PHE A 89 -12.91 1.07 0.83
N VAL A 90 -13.75 0.14 0.35
CA VAL A 90 -15.00 -0.26 1.01
C VAL A 90 -14.74 -0.67 2.47
N LYS A 91 -15.47 -0.04 3.39
CA LYS A 91 -15.36 -0.24 4.85
C LYS A 91 -16.53 -1.04 5.43
N THR A 92 -16.28 -1.63 6.59
CA THR A 92 -17.30 -2.17 7.49
C THR A 92 -18.00 -1.02 8.24
N PRO A 93 -19.16 -1.27 8.88
CA PRO A 93 -19.78 -0.28 9.79
C PRO A 93 -18.85 0.17 10.93
N LYS A 94 -17.87 -0.68 11.32
CA LYS A 94 -16.82 -0.36 12.30
C LYS A 94 -15.62 0.39 11.70
N LYS A 95 -15.73 0.87 10.45
CA LYS A 95 -14.70 1.63 9.70
C LYS A 95 -13.43 0.86 9.30
N SER A 96 -13.33 -0.44 9.56
CA SER A 96 -12.23 -1.27 9.05
C SER A 96 -12.43 -1.60 7.56
N ILE A 97 -11.36 -1.66 6.78
CA ILE A 97 -11.39 -2.00 5.34
C ILE A 97 -11.83 -3.46 5.13
N LYS A 98 -12.70 -3.70 4.15
CA LYS A 98 -13.14 -5.03 3.71
C LYS A 98 -12.09 -5.67 2.78
N ARG A 99 -10.97 -6.09 3.34
CA ARG A 99 -9.79 -6.61 2.61
C ARG A 99 -10.10 -7.73 1.61
N TYR A 100 -11.08 -8.59 1.93
CA TYR A 100 -11.48 -9.73 1.10
C TYR A 100 -11.95 -9.31 -0.31
N LEU A 101 -12.28 -8.03 -0.53
CA LEU A 101 -12.66 -7.51 -1.85
C LEU A 101 -11.47 -7.23 -2.77
N TYR A 102 -10.25 -7.15 -2.22
CA TYR A 102 -9.05 -6.73 -2.94
C TYR A 102 -7.99 -7.83 -3.06
N MET A 103 -8.15 -8.90 -2.29
CA MET A 103 -7.32 -10.10 -2.39
C MET A 103 -7.97 -11.01 -3.45
N LYS A 104 -7.23 -11.37 -4.49
CA LYS A 104 -7.63 -12.47 -5.39
C LYS A 104 -7.13 -13.78 -4.80
N ASP A 105 -7.93 -14.84 -4.93
CA ASP A 105 -7.53 -16.22 -4.63
C ASP A 105 -6.34 -16.68 -5.48
#